data_AF-B8MSH1-F1
#
_entry.id   AF-B8MSH1-F1
#
_cell.length_a   1.000
_cell.length_b   1.000
_cell.length_c   1.000
_cell.angle_alpha   90.00
_cell.angle_beta   90.00
_cell.angle_gamma   90.00
#
_symmetry.space_group_name_H-M   'P 1'
#
loop_
_entity.id
_entity.type
_entity.pdbx_description
1 polymer ?
#
loop_
_entity_poly.entity_id
_entity_poly.type
_entity_poly.pdbx_seq_one_letter_code
_entity_poly.pdbx_strand_id
1 'polypeptide(L)'
;MANSRGSIQARLAWLLQFFCLIFISTTAQAVSLDLHVLSACQQFKSLYGNLTFLANQTQYTALADENWSQTAWADPSCILQPANTPQVQNILRLLTAQQIPFAIRSGGHLPSPLGANINRGVLIDLSLLKTLDYDAANEVVSIGSGLRWQAVYEGLAPYERTAVGGRLLDVGVGGLLLGSGLSYLSDLYGLACDNVVNFEVVLASGEMVNANATSNSDLFWALKGGANNFGIVTTFTVRTYPIGNVWGGIKAYDLEYLPDVLAALNTYQSVENKDPYANLMVQAATTNSSIGVLLNLVYLKPMANPAAFDPFYGIPTLEDTTVIQSFVDFMSEAVMPDIPRWDWHATSFKPTASLYSQIADIVTTAPEINELISVNTATLVVGIQPISTSLIAAGHAAGSNALGLEAVNQTWLVLDIGWEKSTDDTKAHNLTRSLKNRIEKASVDAGQYVEYIFMNDASWDQEVIAHYGDESVDRLKAVRDKYDSTEIFQRLVKGGFKLG
;
A
#
# COMPACT_ATOMS: atom_id res chain seq x y z
N MET A 1 -17.12 -29.42 59.95
CA MET A 1 -17.11 -28.55 58.75
C MET A 1 -16.26 -27.29 58.99
N ALA A 2 -14.95 -27.42 59.27
CA ALA A 2 -14.10 -26.26 59.53
C ALA A 2 -12.73 -26.26 58.83
N ASN A 3 -12.39 -27.28 58.02
CA ASN A 3 -11.05 -27.41 57.40
C ASN A 3 -11.01 -27.31 55.87
N SER A 4 -12.11 -27.00 55.17
CA SER A 4 -12.11 -26.83 53.70
C SER A 4 -12.15 -25.37 53.23
N ARG A 5 -12.37 -24.40 54.12
CA ARG A 5 -12.38 -22.97 53.77
C ARG A 5 -10.98 -22.35 53.69
N GLY A 6 -10.00 -22.87 54.43
CA GLY A 6 -8.62 -22.34 54.44
C GLY A 6 -7.81 -22.65 53.18
N SER A 7 -8.06 -23.77 52.50
CA SER A 7 -7.27 -24.18 51.31
C SER A 7 -7.68 -23.45 50.03
N ILE A 8 -8.94 -23.02 49.92
CA ILE A 8 -9.46 -22.23 48.79
C ILE A 8 -8.97 -20.78 48.88
N GLN A 9 -8.98 -20.19 50.09
CA GLN A 9 -8.45 -18.84 50.31
C GLN A 9 -6.93 -18.76 50.06
N ALA A 10 -6.17 -19.78 50.46
CA ALA A 10 -4.72 -19.83 50.20
C ALA A 10 -4.39 -19.96 48.70
N ARG A 11 -5.19 -20.72 47.93
CA ARG A 11 -5.03 -20.86 46.47
C ARG A 11 -5.44 -19.60 45.70
N LEU A 12 -6.50 -18.90 46.13
CA LEU A 12 -6.86 -17.59 45.57
C LEU A 12 -5.79 -16.53 45.87
N ALA A 13 -5.23 -16.51 47.08
CA ALA A 13 -4.17 -15.58 47.45
C ALA A 13 -2.88 -15.80 46.63
N TRP A 14 -2.52 -17.07 46.35
CA TRP A 14 -1.40 -17.41 45.48
C TRP A 14 -1.62 -17.00 44.02
N LEU A 15 -2.83 -17.24 43.47
CA LEU A 15 -3.18 -16.79 42.12
C LEU A 15 -3.18 -15.26 42.03
N LEU A 16 -3.76 -14.56 43.01
CA LEU A 16 -3.74 -13.09 43.07
C LEU A 16 -2.33 -12.52 43.20
N GLN A 17 -1.45 -13.12 44.00
CA GLN A 17 -0.05 -12.70 44.10
C GLN A 17 0.73 -12.98 42.81
N PHE A 18 0.50 -14.12 42.15
CA PHE A 18 1.14 -14.46 40.89
C PHE A 18 0.70 -13.53 39.74
N PHE A 19 -0.61 -13.26 39.63
CA PHE A 19 -1.13 -12.27 38.69
C PHE A 19 -0.62 -10.86 39.03
N CYS A 20 -0.58 -10.46 40.31
CA CYS A 20 -0.05 -9.16 40.72
C CYS A 20 1.44 -9.01 40.38
N LEU A 21 2.27 -10.05 40.59
CA LEU A 21 3.68 -10.04 40.22
C LEU A 21 3.91 -9.94 38.70
N ILE A 22 3.11 -10.67 37.90
CA ILE A 22 3.15 -10.56 36.44
C ILE A 22 2.73 -9.15 36.01
N PHE A 23 1.63 -8.62 36.53
CA PHE A 23 1.19 -7.24 36.25
C PHE A 23 2.20 -6.17 36.68
N ILE A 24 2.86 -6.32 37.84
CA ILE A 24 3.92 -5.40 38.29
C ILE A 24 5.14 -5.48 37.36
N SER A 25 5.53 -6.68 36.92
CA SER A 25 6.68 -6.85 36.01
C SER A 25 6.44 -6.26 34.62
N THR A 26 5.24 -6.43 34.05
CA THR A 26 4.87 -5.89 32.73
C THR A 26 4.71 -4.37 32.78
N THR A 27 4.13 -3.83 33.85
CA THR A 27 4.03 -2.38 34.04
C THR A 27 5.39 -1.73 34.26
N ALA A 28 6.29 -2.35 35.04
CA ALA A 28 7.65 -1.85 35.22
C ALA A 28 8.48 -1.86 33.91
N GLN A 29 8.34 -2.90 33.07
CA GLN A 29 8.97 -2.94 31.74
C GLN A 29 8.39 -1.90 30.77
N ALA A 30 7.09 -1.67 30.80
CA ALA A 30 6.47 -0.63 29.97
C ALA A 30 6.93 0.77 30.38
N VAL A 31 6.97 1.05 31.69
CA VAL A 31 7.46 2.33 32.23
C VAL A 31 8.95 2.53 31.93
N SER A 32 9.76 1.48 32.01
CA SER A 32 11.17 1.58 31.66
C SER A 32 11.35 1.88 30.18
N LEU A 33 10.65 1.19 29.28
CA LEU A 33 10.72 1.45 27.84
C LEU A 33 10.31 2.89 27.50
N ASP A 34 9.19 3.37 28.06
CA ASP A 34 8.70 4.73 27.82
C ASP A 34 9.76 5.79 28.22
N LEU A 35 10.46 5.60 29.35
CA LEU A 35 11.58 6.47 29.76
C LEU A 35 12.77 6.42 28.80
N HIS A 36 13.09 5.25 28.24
CA HIS A 36 14.18 5.09 27.27
C HIS A 36 13.84 5.80 25.95
N VAL A 37 12.61 5.67 25.46
CA VAL A 37 12.14 6.37 24.24
C VAL A 37 12.21 7.88 24.43
N LEU A 38 11.72 8.40 25.56
CA LEU A 38 11.78 9.84 25.85
C LEU A 38 13.23 10.36 25.92
N SER A 39 14.15 9.59 26.52
CA SER A 39 15.58 9.92 26.53
C SER A 39 16.16 9.99 25.12
N ALA A 40 15.85 8.99 24.27
CA ALA A 40 16.27 8.98 22.87
C ALA A 40 15.72 10.19 22.09
N CYS A 41 14.46 10.55 22.30
CA CYS A 41 13.86 11.74 21.71
C CYS A 41 14.57 13.04 22.11
N GLN A 42 14.98 13.18 23.38
CA GLN A 42 15.79 14.33 23.81
C GLN A 42 17.19 14.32 23.18
N GLN A 43 17.81 13.14 23.06
CA GLN A 43 19.09 13.00 22.36
C GLN A 43 18.98 13.44 20.89
N PHE A 44 17.96 12.99 20.18
CA PHE A 44 17.69 13.42 18.80
C PHE A 44 17.36 14.91 18.71
N LYS A 45 16.67 15.47 19.71
CA LYS A 45 16.41 16.91 19.76
C LYS A 45 17.70 17.70 19.90
N SER A 46 18.64 17.22 20.72
CA SER A 46 19.96 17.83 20.86
C SER A 46 20.80 17.71 19.59
N LEU A 47 20.71 16.59 18.85
CA LEU A 47 21.51 16.34 17.66
C LEU A 47 20.99 17.06 16.41
N TYR A 48 19.66 17.07 16.22
CA TYR A 48 19.03 17.51 14.97
C TYR A 48 18.09 18.70 15.12
N GLY A 49 17.88 19.20 16.34
CA GLY A 49 17.20 20.46 16.62
C GLY A 49 15.82 20.56 15.96
N ASN A 50 15.75 21.32 14.87
CA ASN A 50 14.53 21.62 14.14
C ASN A 50 14.00 20.45 13.29
N LEU A 51 14.77 19.37 13.15
CA LEU A 51 14.31 18.14 12.48
C LEU A 51 13.73 17.09 13.44
N THR A 52 13.65 17.42 14.74
CA THR A 52 13.06 16.58 15.78
C THR A 52 11.88 17.30 16.42
N PHE A 53 10.69 16.71 16.34
CA PHE A 53 9.45 17.27 16.84
C PHE A 53 8.96 16.48 18.05
N LEU A 54 8.82 17.17 19.18
CA LEU A 54 8.27 16.64 20.42
C LEU A 54 6.79 16.99 20.56
N ALA A 55 6.03 16.23 21.35
CA ALA A 55 4.59 16.40 21.53
C ALA A 55 4.13 17.80 21.99
N ASN A 56 5.02 18.61 22.59
CA ASN A 56 4.70 19.96 23.03
C ASN A 56 4.95 21.04 21.96
N GLN A 57 5.42 20.68 20.76
CA GLN A 57 5.67 21.60 19.66
C GLN A 57 4.44 21.74 18.77
N THR A 58 4.20 22.92 18.23
CA THR A 58 2.99 23.23 17.44
C THR A 58 2.89 22.41 16.15
N GLN A 59 4.01 22.03 15.55
CA GLN A 59 4.04 21.21 14.33
C GLN A 59 3.76 19.72 14.57
N TYR A 60 3.87 19.26 15.82
CA TYR A 60 3.83 17.83 16.12
C TYR A 60 2.51 17.19 15.70
N THR A 61 1.36 17.79 16.04
CA THR A 61 0.04 17.22 15.73
C THR A 61 -0.18 17.08 14.23
N ALA A 62 0.14 18.11 13.44
CA ALA A 62 0.03 18.04 11.99
C ALA A 62 0.89 16.91 11.40
N LEU A 63 2.10 16.71 11.93
CA LEU A 63 2.96 15.61 11.50
C LEU A 63 2.48 14.24 12.01
N ALA A 64 1.94 14.14 13.22
CA ALA A 64 1.40 12.88 13.75
C ALA A 64 0.16 12.42 12.95
N ASP A 65 -0.64 13.39 12.49
CA ASP A 65 -1.90 13.20 11.78
C ASP A 65 -1.75 13.28 10.24
N GLU A 66 -0.53 13.34 9.71
CA GLU A 66 -0.25 13.48 8.25
C GLU A 66 -0.60 12.22 7.44
N ASN A 67 -0.77 11.05 8.07
CA ASN A 67 -1.19 9.85 7.35
C ASN A 67 -2.57 10.09 6.69
N TRP A 68 -2.72 9.60 5.46
CA TRP A 68 -3.86 9.90 4.59
C TRP A 68 -5.21 9.55 5.22
N SER A 69 -5.28 8.45 5.97
CA SER A 69 -6.48 8.00 6.67
C SER A 69 -6.31 8.10 8.18
N GLN A 70 -7.35 8.59 8.86
CA GLN A 70 -7.38 8.69 10.32
C GLN A 70 -7.33 7.34 11.04
N THR A 71 -7.56 6.23 10.34
CA THR A 71 -7.34 4.88 10.90
C THR A 71 -5.85 4.59 11.14
N ALA A 72 -4.96 5.32 10.48
CA ALA A 72 -3.51 5.20 10.58
C ALA A 72 -2.85 6.29 11.45
N TRP A 73 -3.63 7.19 12.08
CA TRP A 73 -3.12 8.17 13.02
C TRP A 73 -2.66 7.51 14.33
N ALA A 74 -1.62 8.05 14.94
CA ALA A 74 -1.02 7.52 16.17
C ALA A 74 -0.22 8.60 16.91
N ASP A 75 0.21 8.29 18.14
CA ASP A 75 0.88 9.21 19.06
C ASP A 75 2.38 8.85 19.27
N PRO A 76 3.29 9.20 18.36
CA PRO A 76 4.73 8.97 18.53
C PRO A 76 5.31 9.84 19.67
N SER A 77 6.27 9.32 20.42
CA SER A 77 6.96 10.12 21.45
C SER A 77 7.76 11.28 20.87
N CYS A 78 8.27 11.12 19.65
CA CYS A 78 8.81 12.19 18.81
C CYS A 78 8.83 11.79 17.34
N ILE A 79 8.90 12.80 16.47
CA ILE A 79 8.97 12.64 15.02
C ILE A 79 10.31 13.20 14.53
N LEU A 80 11.01 12.45 13.69
CA LEU A 80 12.28 12.81 13.07
C LEU A 80 12.10 13.00 11.57
N GLN A 81 12.56 14.12 11.03
CA GLN A 81 12.56 14.40 9.60
C GLN A 81 14.01 14.48 9.06
N PRO A 82 14.69 13.34 8.83
CA PRO A 82 16.02 13.36 8.22
C PRO A 82 15.97 13.97 6.83
N ALA A 83 16.91 14.85 6.54
CA ALA A 83 17.03 15.56 5.26
C ALA A 83 18.04 14.91 4.29
N ASN A 84 18.75 13.86 4.72
CA ASN A 84 19.72 13.13 3.89
C ASN A 84 20.04 11.74 4.48
N THR A 85 20.65 10.89 3.65
CA THR A 85 21.05 9.52 4.00
C THR A 85 21.96 9.41 5.23
N PRO A 86 23.01 10.25 5.41
CA PRO A 86 23.83 10.23 6.63
C PRO A 86 23.04 10.42 7.93
N GLN A 87 22.00 11.27 7.92
CA GLN A 87 21.12 11.43 9.09
C GLN A 87 20.30 10.17 9.36
N VAL A 88 19.76 9.52 8.31
CA VAL A 88 19.07 8.23 8.43
C VAL A 88 19.99 7.16 9.02
N GLN A 89 21.24 7.07 8.55
CA GLN A 89 22.25 6.14 9.09
C GLN A 89 22.47 6.36 10.60
N ASN A 90 22.68 7.60 11.02
CA ASN A 90 22.94 7.92 12.43
C ASN A 90 21.71 7.69 13.31
N ILE A 91 20.52 8.05 12.83
CA ILE A 91 19.25 7.79 13.52
C ILE A 91 19.08 6.28 13.74
N LEU A 92 19.23 5.49 12.69
CA LEU A 92 19.00 4.05 12.77
C LEU A 92 20.03 3.34 13.66
N ARG A 93 21.30 3.77 13.67
CA ARG A 93 22.30 3.27 14.63
C ARG A 93 21.88 3.49 16.07
N LEU A 94 21.41 4.70 16.40
CA LEU A 94 20.99 5.04 17.75
C LEU A 94 19.76 4.24 18.18
N LEU A 95 18.74 4.17 17.32
CA LEU A 95 17.52 3.39 17.59
C LEU A 95 17.84 1.91 17.80
N THR A 96 18.68 1.33 16.93
CA THR A 96 19.10 -0.07 17.00
C THR A 96 19.92 -0.34 18.26
N ALA A 97 20.92 0.49 18.56
CA ALA A 97 21.76 0.32 19.74
C ALA A 97 20.98 0.42 21.06
N GLN A 98 19.95 1.27 21.10
CA GLN A 98 19.11 1.49 22.28
C GLN A 98 17.83 0.64 22.29
N GLN A 99 17.61 -0.22 21.29
CA GLN A 99 16.41 -1.05 21.12
C GLN A 99 15.11 -0.23 21.19
N ILE A 100 15.10 0.94 20.55
CA ILE A 100 13.96 1.86 20.54
C ILE A 100 13.00 1.47 19.41
N PRO A 101 11.70 1.19 19.69
CA PRO A 101 10.71 0.96 18.65
C PRO A 101 10.49 2.20 17.77
N PHE A 102 10.35 1.99 16.47
CA PHE A 102 10.16 3.07 15.52
C PHE A 102 9.23 2.70 14.36
N ALA A 103 8.65 3.70 13.71
CA ALA A 103 7.94 3.56 12.44
C ALA A 103 8.64 4.37 11.35
N ILE A 104 8.35 4.02 10.10
CA ILE A 104 8.92 4.67 8.92
C ILE A 104 7.75 5.16 8.08
N ARG A 105 7.77 6.45 7.71
CA ARG A 105 6.77 7.05 6.84
C ARG A 105 7.41 7.66 5.61
N SER A 106 6.99 7.18 4.44
CA SER A 106 7.15 7.87 3.16
C SER A 106 5.98 8.85 2.99
N GLY A 107 4.97 8.53 2.17
CA GLY A 107 3.76 9.35 2.01
C GLY A 107 2.58 9.02 2.92
N GLY A 108 2.68 7.98 3.77
CA GLY A 108 1.65 7.67 4.78
C GLY A 108 0.26 7.28 4.23
N HIS A 109 0.20 6.67 3.04
CA HIS A 109 -1.06 6.43 2.31
C HIS A 109 -1.83 5.17 2.75
N LEU A 110 -1.13 4.16 3.28
CA LEU A 110 -1.75 2.91 3.74
C LEU A 110 -2.69 3.18 4.93
N PRO A 111 -4.00 2.89 4.86
CA PRO A 111 -4.98 3.11 5.94
C PRO A 111 -4.94 2.02 7.01
N SER A 112 -3.74 1.49 7.25
CA SER A 112 -3.49 0.44 8.24
C SER A 112 -3.08 1.09 9.56
N PRO A 113 -3.73 0.76 10.68
CA PRO A 113 -3.29 1.17 12.00
C PRO A 113 -1.81 0.83 12.21
N LEU A 114 -1.02 1.83 12.62
CA LEU A 114 0.42 1.68 12.87
C LEU A 114 1.26 1.25 11.67
N GLY A 115 0.70 1.20 10.45
CA GLY A 115 1.43 0.75 9.24
C GLY A 115 2.59 1.66 8.87
N ALA A 116 2.39 2.97 9.00
CA ALA A 116 3.40 4.02 8.77
C ALA A 116 3.43 5.06 9.90
N ASN A 117 3.05 4.65 11.12
CA ASN A 117 3.05 5.48 12.33
C ASN A 117 3.22 4.60 13.58
N ILE A 118 3.41 5.17 14.77
CA ILE A 118 3.64 4.41 16.00
C ILE A 118 3.14 5.14 17.25
N ASN A 119 2.56 4.38 18.19
CA ASN A 119 2.27 4.87 19.53
C ASN A 119 3.49 4.69 20.44
N ARG A 120 3.88 5.75 21.17
CA ARG A 120 4.96 5.74 22.18
C ARG A 120 6.31 5.22 21.65
N GLY A 121 6.59 5.49 20.38
CA GLY A 121 7.86 5.18 19.73
C GLY A 121 8.41 6.39 18.97
N VAL A 122 9.41 6.18 18.12
CA VAL A 122 9.95 7.23 17.26
C VAL A 122 9.38 7.09 15.84
N LEU A 123 8.80 8.15 15.28
CA LEU A 123 8.44 8.17 13.87
C LEU A 123 9.59 8.75 13.05
N ILE A 124 10.10 7.99 12.08
CA ILE A 124 11.02 8.49 11.05
C ILE A 124 10.18 8.88 9.84
N ASP A 125 9.97 10.19 9.66
CA ASP A 125 9.26 10.79 8.55
C ASP A 125 10.25 11.19 7.45
N LEU A 126 10.21 10.50 6.31
CA LEU A 126 11.15 10.65 5.21
C LEU A 126 10.82 11.84 4.29
N SER A 127 9.77 12.64 4.58
CA SER A 127 9.26 13.70 3.72
C SER A 127 10.27 14.78 3.30
N LEU A 128 11.43 14.90 3.97
CA LEU A 128 12.52 15.80 3.56
C LEU A 128 13.52 15.18 2.58
N LEU A 129 13.44 13.87 2.31
CA LEU A 129 14.21 13.21 1.25
C LEU A 129 13.53 13.44 -0.11
N LYS A 130 13.75 14.64 -0.67
CA LYS A 130 13.05 15.16 -1.86
C LYS A 130 13.88 15.15 -3.16
N THR A 131 14.92 14.32 -3.23
CA THR A 131 15.75 14.23 -4.45
C THR A 131 14.88 13.91 -5.66
N LEU A 132 15.06 14.65 -6.76
CA LEU A 132 14.48 14.35 -8.06
C LEU A 132 15.49 14.77 -9.13
N ASP A 133 16.30 13.82 -9.57
CA ASP A 133 17.43 14.07 -10.47
C ASP A 133 17.34 13.17 -11.71
N TYR A 134 17.01 13.77 -12.85
CA TYR A 134 16.83 13.05 -14.12
C TYR A 134 18.14 13.00 -14.90
N ASP A 135 18.56 11.77 -15.22
CA ASP A 135 19.71 11.48 -16.07
C ASP A 135 19.23 11.10 -17.47
N ALA A 136 19.31 12.06 -18.39
CA ALA A 136 18.90 11.88 -19.78
C ALA A 136 19.79 10.89 -20.55
N ALA A 137 21.05 10.69 -20.15
CA ALA A 137 21.96 9.78 -20.86
C ALA A 137 21.63 8.32 -20.57
N ASN A 138 21.17 8.04 -19.35
CA ASN A 138 20.79 6.69 -18.92
C ASN A 138 19.27 6.47 -18.87
N GLU A 139 18.48 7.51 -19.18
CA GLU A 139 17.01 7.50 -19.17
C GLU A 139 16.40 7.09 -17.81
N VAL A 140 17.07 7.45 -16.72
CA VAL A 140 16.64 7.14 -15.34
C VAL A 140 16.45 8.41 -14.54
N VAL A 141 15.68 8.32 -13.46
CA VAL A 141 15.53 9.39 -12.47
C VAL A 141 15.81 8.84 -11.08
N SER A 142 16.57 9.60 -10.28
CA SER A 142 16.77 9.33 -8.85
C SER A 142 15.72 10.08 -8.04
N ILE A 143 14.90 9.33 -7.31
CA ILE A 143 13.72 9.80 -6.58
C ILE A 143 13.93 9.54 -5.08
N GLY A 144 13.87 10.59 -4.26
CA GLY A 144 13.93 10.48 -2.81
C GLY A 144 12.65 9.85 -2.25
N SER A 145 12.79 9.04 -1.20
CA SER A 145 11.69 8.28 -0.61
C SER A 145 10.62 9.15 0.07
N GLY A 146 10.88 10.44 0.28
CA GLY A 146 9.93 11.42 0.80
C GLY A 146 8.99 12.02 -0.24
N LEU A 147 9.19 11.76 -1.53
CA LEU A 147 8.33 12.30 -2.58
C LEU A 147 6.99 11.54 -2.68
N ARG A 148 5.98 12.26 -3.16
CA ARG A 148 4.70 11.73 -3.65
C ARG A 148 4.72 11.72 -5.18
N TRP A 149 3.90 10.90 -5.81
CA TRP A 149 3.93 10.70 -7.28
C TRP A 149 3.62 11.97 -8.09
N GLN A 150 2.85 12.91 -7.54
CA GLN A 150 2.63 14.23 -8.14
C GLN A 150 3.94 14.91 -8.52
N ALA A 151 4.83 15.08 -7.54
CA ALA A 151 6.10 15.78 -7.73
C ALA A 151 7.00 15.05 -8.74
N VAL A 152 6.91 13.72 -8.82
CA VAL A 152 7.67 12.93 -9.79
C VAL A 152 7.16 13.17 -11.20
N TYR A 153 5.85 13.08 -11.44
CA TYR A 153 5.27 13.29 -12.76
C TYR A 153 5.45 14.73 -13.23
N GLU A 154 5.17 15.72 -12.38
CA GLU A 154 5.37 17.14 -12.70
C GLU A 154 6.84 17.47 -12.96
N GLY A 155 7.78 16.89 -12.20
CA GLY A 155 9.20 17.15 -12.38
C GLY A 155 9.82 16.47 -13.62
N LEU A 156 9.21 15.39 -14.12
CA LEU A 156 9.61 14.73 -15.36
C LEU A 156 8.96 15.34 -16.61
N ALA A 157 7.81 15.99 -16.47
CA ALA A 157 7.06 16.56 -17.60
C ALA A 157 7.88 17.52 -18.50
N PRO A 158 8.74 18.42 -17.97
CA PRO A 158 9.59 19.28 -18.81
C PRO A 158 10.58 18.53 -19.71
N TYR A 159 10.87 17.26 -19.40
CA TYR A 159 11.73 16.39 -20.19
C TYR A 159 10.96 15.48 -21.14
N GLU A 160 9.63 15.64 -21.22
CA GLU A 160 8.73 14.76 -21.98
C GLU A 160 8.86 13.28 -21.56
N ARG A 161 9.13 13.07 -20.27
CA ARG A 161 9.25 11.75 -19.65
C ARG A 161 8.20 11.55 -18.57
N THR A 162 7.94 10.29 -18.27
CA THR A 162 7.23 9.84 -17.06
C THR A 162 7.92 8.61 -16.49
N ALA A 163 7.44 8.09 -15.36
CA ALA A 163 7.90 6.85 -14.76
C ALA A 163 6.72 5.90 -14.50
N VAL A 164 6.99 4.61 -14.36
CA VAL A 164 5.97 3.63 -13.95
C VAL A 164 5.72 3.82 -12.46
N GLY A 165 4.60 4.45 -12.11
CA GLY A 165 4.31 4.90 -10.75
C GLY A 165 2.85 4.79 -10.34
N GLY A 166 2.51 5.47 -9.24
CA GLY A 166 1.18 5.45 -8.65
C GLY A 166 0.09 6.05 -9.54
N ARG A 167 -1.13 5.51 -9.40
CA ARG A 167 -2.32 6.00 -10.09
C ARG A 167 -3.03 7.16 -9.37
N LEU A 168 -2.68 7.40 -8.11
CA LEU A 168 -3.09 8.56 -7.33
C LEU A 168 -1.86 9.42 -7.02
N LEU A 169 -2.00 10.73 -7.26
CA LEU A 169 -0.90 11.69 -7.21
C LEU A 169 -0.33 11.90 -5.79
N ASP A 170 -1.16 11.75 -4.77
CA ASP A 170 -0.79 11.92 -3.37
C ASP A 170 -0.08 10.69 -2.79
N VAL A 171 -0.06 9.55 -3.48
CA VAL A 171 0.61 8.34 -2.97
C VAL A 171 2.12 8.55 -2.84
N GLY A 172 2.69 8.11 -1.71
CA GLY A 172 4.13 8.16 -1.45
C GLY A 172 4.92 7.16 -2.31
N VAL A 173 6.06 7.61 -2.85
CA VAL A 173 6.94 6.81 -3.71
C VAL A 173 7.43 5.55 -3.00
N GLY A 174 7.89 5.68 -1.76
CA GLY A 174 8.57 4.58 -1.06
C GLY A 174 7.66 3.39 -0.78
N GLY A 175 6.48 3.63 -0.22
CA GLY A 175 5.51 2.57 0.08
C GLY A 175 5.00 1.87 -1.19
N LEU A 176 4.78 2.64 -2.27
CA LEU A 176 4.32 2.08 -3.53
C LEU A 176 5.37 1.17 -4.17
N LEU A 177 6.61 1.64 -4.32
CA LEU A 177 7.67 0.85 -4.96
C LEU A 177 8.07 -0.38 -4.16
N LEU A 178 8.06 -0.31 -2.82
CA LEU A 178 8.40 -1.44 -1.96
C LEU A 178 7.28 -2.48 -1.85
N GLY A 179 6.02 -2.07 -2.04
CA GLY A 179 4.86 -2.97 -2.06
C GLY A 179 4.62 -3.64 -3.42
N SER A 180 5.06 -2.99 -4.51
CA SER A 180 5.22 -3.44 -5.91
C SER A 180 4.74 -2.34 -6.87
N GLY A 181 3.55 -1.80 -6.63
CA GLY A 181 2.99 -0.64 -7.32
C GLY A 181 2.38 -0.94 -8.70
N LEU A 182 1.06 -0.78 -8.81
CA LEU A 182 0.32 -0.91 -10.07
C LEU A 182 0.12 0.46 -10.73
N SER A 183 0.53 0.55 -12.00
CA SER A 183 0.50 1.75 -12.83
C SER A 183 -0.38 1.59 -14.07
N TYR A 184 -0.84 2.69 -14.67
CA TYR A 184 -1.40 2.69 -16.02
C TYR A 184 -0.39 2.33 -17.12
N LEU A 185 0.91 2.27 -16.79
CA LEU A 185 1.97 1.88 -17.71
C LEU A 185 2.33 0.38 -17.61
N SER A 186 1.67 -0.37 -16.73
CA SER A 186 2.17 -1.69 -16.32
C SER A 186 2.09 -2.73 -17.42
N ASP A 187 1.08 -2.66 -18.30
CA ASP A 187 0.98 -3.56 -19.46
C ASP A 187 2.17 -3.43 -20.43
N LEU A 188 2.86 -2.28 -20.46
CA LEU A 188 4.06 -2.07 -21.27
C LEU A 188 5.36 -2.45 -20.52
N TYR A 189 5.42 -2.16 -19.22
CA TYR A 189 6.70 -2.08 -18.50
C TYR A 189 6.75 -2.86 -17.18
N GLY A 190 5.73 -3.67 -16.87
CA GLY A 190 5.61 -4.37 -15.59
C GLY A 190 5.22 -3.46 -14.44
N LEU A 191 5.31 -3.95 -13.20
CA LEU A 191 4.95 -3.16 -12.03
C LEU A 191 5.98 -2.05 -11.78
N ALA A 192 5.62 -1.06 -10.96
CA ALA A 192 6.51 0.07 -10.66
C ALA A 192 7.85 -0.40 -10.06
N CYS A 193 7.84 -1.44 -9.22
CA CYS A 193 9.05 -2.03 -8.64
C CYS A 193 9.97 -2.70 -9.67
N ASP A 194 9.42 -3.23 -10.76
CA ASP A 194 10.20 -3.86 -11.84
C ASP A 194 11.07 -2.82 -12.58
N ASN A 195 10.65 -1.56 -12.52
CA ASN A 195 11.31 -0.42 -13.14
C ASN A 195 12.37 0.25 -12.26
N VAL A 196 12.53 -0.19 -11.00
CA VAL A 196 13.65 0.23 -10.16
C VAL A 196 14.92 -0.46 -10.62
N VAL A 197 15.97 0.33 -10.87
CA VAL A 197 17.31 -0.16 -11.25
C VAL A 197 18.31 -0.13 -10.08
N ASN A 198 18.08 0.70 -9.07
CA ASN A 198 18.88 0.73 -7.85
C ASN A 198 18.05 1.22 -6.66
N PHE A 199 18.22 0.56 -5.51
CA PHE A 199 17.80 1.10 -4.20
C PHE A 199 19.04 1.52 -3.41
N GLU A 200 19.04 2.75 -2.90
CA GLU A 200 19.94 3.17 -1.82
C GLU A 200 19.27 2.82 -0.49
N VAL A 201 19.87 1.89 0.27
CA VAL A 201 19.24 1.28 1.44
C VAL A 201 20.12 1.50 2.67
N VAL A 202 19.53 2.01 3.75
CA VAL A 202 20.16 2.03 5.07
C VAL A 202 19.71 0.81 5.87
N LEU A 203 20.65 -0.09 6.15
CA LEU A 203 20.43 -1.34 6.89
C LEU A 203 20.35 -1.09 8.40
N ALA A 204 19.94 -2.11 9.17
CA ALA A 204 19.84 -2.03 10.63
C ALA A 204 21.15 -1.61 11.34
N SER A 205 22.30 -1.97 10.76
CA SER A 205 23.64 -1.53 11.22
C SER A 205 23.90 -0.03 11.02
N GLY A 206 23.04 0.66 10.27
CA GLY A 206 23.24 2.01 9.74
C GLY A 206 24.29 2.09 8.62
N GLU A 207 24.71 0.97 8.05
CA GLU A 207 25.43 0.95 6.79
C GLU A 207 24.48 1.32 5.64
N MET A 208 24.96 2.13 4.70
CA MET A 208 24.26 2.38 3.45
C MET A 208 24.82 1.44 2.39
N VAL A 209 23.93 0.73 1.70
CA VAL A 209 24.28 -0.17 0.58
C VAL A 209 23.45 0.17 -0.65
N ASN A 210 24.02 -0.13 -1.82
CA ASN A 210 23.28 -0.13 -3.08
C ASN A 210 22.82 -1.55 -3.39
N ALA A 211 21.52 -1.70 -3.65
CA ALA A 211 20.89 -2.94 -4.09
C ALA A 211 20.42 -2.78 -5.54
N ASN A 212 21.07 -3.49 -6.46
CA ASN A 212 20.80 -3.50 -7.90
C ASN A 212 21.17 -4.87 -8.50
N ALA A 213 21.06 -5.00 -9.83
CA ALA A 213 21.33 -6.26 -10.53
C ALA A 213 22.75 -6.82 -10.34
N THR A 214 23.73 -6.00 -9.95
CA THR A 214 25.15 -6.38 -9.85
C THR A 214 25.72 -6.29 -8.43
N SER A 215 25.01 -5.67 -7.50
CA SER A 215 25.42 -5.45 -6.11
C SER A 215 24.24 -5.67 -5.18
N ASN A 216 24.39 -6.53 -4.16
CA ASN A 216 23.30 -6.92 -3.25
C ASN A 216 22.02 -7.33 -4.00
N SER A 217 22.18 -8.16 -5.04
CA SER A 217 21.12 -8.52 -5.98
C SER A 217 19.97 -9.31 -5.34
N ASP A 218 20.24 -10.00 -4.24
CA ASP A 218 19.26 -10.67 -3.40
C ASP A 218 18.40 -9.68 -2.60
N LEU A 219 19.01 -8.62 -2.04
CA LEU A 219 18.28 -7.50 -1.45
C LEU A 219 17.49 -6.71 -2.51
N PHE A 220 18.05 -6.52 -3.70
CA PHE A 220 17.38 -5.85 -4.82
C PHE A 220 16.09 -6.59 -5.21
N TRP A 221 16.16 -7.92 -5.29
CA TRP A 221 15.00 -8.77 -5.53
C TRP A 221 13.97 -8.66 -4.39
N ALA A 222 14.42 -8.71 -3.13
CA ALA A 222 13.55 -8.71 -1.97
C ALA A 222 12.80 -7.38 -1.76
N LEU A 223 13.42 -6.25 -2.10
CA LEU A 223 12.78 -4.93 -2.00
C LEU A 223 11.67 -4.71 -3.04
N LYS A 224 11.57 -5.57 -4.07
CA LYS A 224 10.49 -5.56 -5.06
C LYS A 224 9.31 -6.41 -4.57
N GLY A 225 8.61 -5.92 -3.55
CA GLY A 225 7.43 -6.57 -2.95
C GLY A 225 7.58 -6.92 -1.47
N GLY A 226 8.78 -6.82 -0.89
CA GLY A 226 9.01 -7.18 0.51
C GLY A 226 8.89 -6.02 1.51
N ALA A 227 8.31 -4.88 1.13
CA ALA A 227 7.97 -3.77 2.02
C ALA A 227 9.16 -3.23 2.85
N ASN A 228 8.94 -2.92 4.13
CA ASN A 228 9.90 -2.30 5.05
C ASN A 228 10.72 -3.31 5.86
N ASN A 229 10.88 -4.54 5.38
CA ASN A 229 11.45 -5.66 6.15
C ASN A 229 12.99 -5.69 6.21
N PHE A 230 13.68 -4.90 5.38
CA PHE A 230 15.13 -5.07 5.17
C PHE A 230 15.98 -3.82 5.43
N GLY A 231 15.35 -2.66 5.58
CA GLY A 231 16.07 -1.38 5.56
C GLY A 231 15.16 -0.18 5.36
N ILE A 232 15.73 1.01 5.51
CA ILE A 232 15.11 2.26 5.09
C ILE A 232 15.67 2.62 3.72
N VAL A 233 14.85 2.58 2.67
CA VAL A 233 15.24 3.09 1.35
C VAL A 233 15.18 4.62 1.36
N THR A 234 16.29 5.26 1.03
CA THR A 234 16.42 6.72 0.98
C THR A 234 16.23 7.27 -0.43
N THR A 235 16.71 6.53 -1.44
CA THR A 235 16.62 6.91 -2.85
C THR A 235 16.29 5.69 -3.73
N PHE A 236 15.40 5.89 -4.70
CA PHE A 236 15.06 4.94 -5.75
C PHE A 236 15.58 5.49 -7.09
N THR A 237 16.42 4.75 -7.80
CA THR A 237 16.72 5.07 -9.21
C THR A 237 15.79 4.24 -10.09
N VAL A 238 14.96 4.90 -10.90
CA VAL A 238 13.93 4.24 -11.71
C VAL A 238 14.05 4.61 -13.17
N ARG A 239 13.65 3.69 -14.07
CA ARG A 239 13.56 3.96 -15.50
C ARG A 239 12.46 4.99 -15.79
N THR A 240 12.69 5.80 -16.81
CA THR A 240 11.71 6.75 -17.33
C THR A 240 11.31 6.37 -18.75
N TYR A 241 10.18 6.87 -19.24
CA TYR A 241 9.63 6.55 -20.55
C TYR A 241 9.06 7.79 -21.26
N PRO A 242 9.17 7.88 -22.60
CA PRO A 242 8.70 9.03 -23.37
C PRO A 242 7.19 8.94 -23.65
N ILE A 243 6.36 9.05 -22.62
CA ILE A 243 4.91 9.14 -22.75
C ILE A 243 4.49 10.60 -22.61
N GLY A 244 4.08 11.21 -23.71
CA GLY A 244 3.58 12.59 -23.76
C GLY A 244 2.06 12.64 -23.65
N ASN A 245 1.40 12.88 -24.78
CA ASN A 245 -0.07 12.94 -24.83
C ASN A 245 -0.69 11.54 -24.90
N VAL A 246 -1.77 11.37 -24.17
CA VAL A 246 -2.60 10.16 -24.08
C VAL A 246 -4.02 10.51 -24.47
N TRP A 247 -4.82 9.50 -24.82
CA TRP A 247 -6.28 9.64 -24.85
C TRP A 247 -6.85 8.92 -23.64
N GLY A 248 -7.59 9.62 -22.79
CA GLY A 248 -8.10 9.02 -21.56
C GLY A 248 -8.96 9.97 -20.77
N GLY A 249 -9.57 9.44 -19.74
CA GLY A 249 -10.45 10.14 -18.82
C GLY A 249 -11.34 9.16 -18.05
N ILE A 250 -12.45 9.66 -17.54
CA ILE A 250 -13.42 8.94 -16.72
C ILE A 250 -14.75 8.88 -17.47
N LYS A 251 -15.30 7.67 -17.58
CA LYS A 251 -16.70 7.46 -17.95
C LYS A 251 -17.48 7.10 -16.69
N ALA A 252 -18.54 7.86 -16.41
CA ALA A 252 -19.45 7.58 -15.30
C ALA A 252 -20.72 6.89 -15.82
N TYR A 253 -21.17 5.86 -15.13
CA TYR A 253 -22.37 5.09 -15.43
C TYR A 253 -23.28 5.05 -14.21
N ASP A 254 -24.58 4.94 -14.44
CA ASP A 254 -25.51 4.58 -13.36
C ASP A 254 -25.16 3.17 -12.83
N LEU A 255 -25.40 2.94 -11.54
CA LEU A 255 -25.12 1.65 -10.88
C LEU A 255 -25.89 0.50 -11.56
N GLU A 256 -27.04 0.77 -12.18
CA GLU A 256 -27.81 -0.24 -12.93
C GLU A 256 -27.02 -0.89 -14.08
N TYR A 257 -26.03 -0.17 -14.64
CA TYR A 257 -25.18 -0.67 -15.74
C TYR A 257 -23.95 -1.44 -15.24
N LEU A 258 -23.77 -1.66 -13.93
CA LEU A 258 -22.66 -2.44 -13.40
C LEU A 258 -22.54 -3.83 -14.08
N PRO A 259 -23.62 -4.61 -14.29
CA PRO A 259 -23.53 -5.88 -15.00
C PRO A 259 -22.98 -5.75 -16.43
N ASP A 260 -23.40 -4.71 -17.17
CA ASP A 260 -22.95 -4.46 -18.55
C ASP A 260 -21.47 -4.04 -18.57
N VAL A 261 -21.05 -3.17 -17.63
CA VAL A 261 -19.65 -2.75 -17.49
C VAL A 261 -18.75 -3.95 -17.17
N LEU A 262 -19.17 -4.86 -16.29
CA LEU A 262 -18.38 -6.06 -15.99
C LEU A 262 -18.40 -7.10 -17.13
N ALA A 263 -19.47 -7.18 -17.91
CA ALA A 263 -19.48 -7.99 -19.14
C ALA A 263 -18.51 -7.44 -20.20
N ALA A 264 -18.46 -6.11 -20.35
CA ALA A 264 -17.49 -5.43 -21.21
C ALA A 264 -16.05 -5.63 -20.68
N LEU A 265 -15.84 -5.56 -19.36
CA LEU A 265 -14.57 -5.85 -18.71
C LEU A 265 -14.09 -7.27 -18.98
N ASN A 266 -14.98 -8.26 -18.86
CA ASN A 266 -14.66 -9.64 -19.19
C ASN A 266 -14.21 -9.77 -20.65
N THR A 267 -14.92 -9.12 -21.58
CA THR A 267 -14.59 -9.11 -23.01
C THR A 267 -13.20 -8.50 -23.23
N TYR A 268 -12.93 -7.36 -22.61
CA TYR A 268 -11.62 -6.70 -22.64
C TYR A 268 -10.49 -7.60 -22.10
N GLN A 269 -10.72 -8.30 -20.99
CA GLN A 269 -9.71 -9.19 -20.37
C GLN A 269 -9.54 -10.53 -21.08
N SER A 270 -10.51 -10.96 -21.88
CA SER A 270 -10.48 -12.25 -22.58
C SER A 270 -9.78 -12.19 -23.94
N VAL A 271 -9.30 -11.01 -24.36
CA VAL A 271 -8.55 -10.86 -25.61
C VAL A 271 -7.18 -11.54 -25.48
N GLU A 272 -6.88 -12.47 -26.39
CA GLU A 272 -5.61 -13.22 -26.39
C GLU A 272 -4.39 -12.29 -26.53
N ASN A 273 -4.47 -11.29 -27.42
CA ASN A 273 -3.43 -10.30 -27.67
C ASN A 273 -3.94 -8.91 -27.25
N LYS A 274 -3.99 -8.66 -25.95
CA LYS A 274 -4.39 -7.35 -25.40
C LYS A 274 -3.47 -6.25 -25.94
N ASP A 275 -4.05 -5.13 -26.35
CA ASP A 275 -3.27 -3.94 -26.70
C ASP A 275 -2.60 -3.39 -25.42
N PRO A 276 -1.25 -3.40 -25.30
CA PRO A 276 -0.59 -3.01 -24.07
C PRO A 276 -0.63 -1.50 -23.81
N TYR A 277 -1.05 -0.69 -24.80
CA TYR A 277 -1.27 0.74 -24.60
C TYR A 277 -2.60 1.04 -23.92
N ALA A 278 -3.54 0.10 -23.90
CA ALA A 278 -4.85 0.26 -23.28
C ALA A 278 -4.82 -0.23 -21.84
N ASN A 279 -5.15 0.67 -20.90
CA ASN A 279 -5.21 0.38 -19.47
C ASN A 279 -6.50 0.98 -18.90
N LEU A 280 -7.09 0.32 -17.89
CA LEU A 280 -8.31 0.79 -17.24
C LEU A 280 -8.41 0.30 -15.80
N MET A 281 -9.30 0.93 -15.03
CA MET A 281 -9.78 0.46 -13.73
C MET A 281 -11.28 0.75 -13.63
N VAL A 282 -12.04 -0.22 -13.12
CA VAL A 282 -13.46 -0.03 -12.79
C VAL A 282 -13.57 0.21 -11.29
N GLN A 283 -14.36 1.20 -10.89
CA GLN A 283 -14.71 1.49 -9.50
C GLN A 283 -16.24 1.54 -9.39
N ALA A 284 -16.84 0.66 -8.59
CA ALA A 284 -18.28 0.65 -8.35
C ALA A 284 -18.58 1.10 -6.92
N ALA A 285 -19.23 2.26 -6.77
CA ALA A 285 -19.63 2.79 -5.48
C ALA A 285 -21.03 2.26 -5.10
N THR A 286 -21.07 1.16 -4.34
CA THR A 286 -22.31 0.39 -4.17
C THR A 286 -23.18 0.84 -3.01
N THR A 287 -22.65 1.64 -2.07
CA THR A 287 -23.44 2.26 -0.99
C THR A 287 -23.75 3.73 -1.25
N ASN A 288 -23.05 4.38 -2.18
CA ASN A 288 -23.28 5.77 -2.55
C ASN A 288 -23.90 5.86 -3.96
N SER A 289 -25.24 5.91 -4.00
CA SER A 289 -26.01 5.85 -5.24
C SER A 289 -25.84 7.04 -6.18
N SER A 290 -25.19 8.13 -5.77
CA SER A 290 -24.92 9.26 -6.66
C SER A 290 -23.64 9.12 -7.48
N ILE A 291 -22.73 8.23 -7.10
CA ILE A 291 -21.44 8.03 -7.80
C ILE A 291 -21.58 6.95 -8.89
N GLY A 292 -22.33 5.88 -8.63
CA GLY A 292 -22.54 4.80 -9.60
C GLY A 292 -21.26 4.01 -9.90
N VAL A 293 -20.95 3.83 -11.18
CA VAL A 293 -19.73 3.14 -11.65
C VAL A 293 -18.83 4.10 -12.42
N LEU A 294 -17.56 4.17 -12.05
CA LEU A 294 -16.53 4.95 -12.74
C LEU A 294 -15.59 4.01 -13.49
N LEU A 295 -15.45 4.21 -14.79
CA LEU A 295 -14.43 3.58 -15.62
C LEU A 295 -13.34 4.61 -15.91
N ASN A 296 -12.20 4.45 -15.25
CA ASN A 296 -11.00 5.22 -15.56
C ASN A 296 -10.29 4.47 -16.68
N LEU A 297 -10.06 5.11 -17.82
CA LEU A 297 -9.43 4.46 -18.97
C LEU A 297 -8.40 5.37 -19.63
N VAL A 298 -7.33 4.77 -20.11
CA VAL A 298 -6.27 5.48 -20.81
C VAL A 298 -5.68 4.63 -21.92
N TYR A 299 -5.50 5.27 -23.06
CA TYR A 299 -4.69 4.81 -24.16
C TYR A 299 -3.42 5.64 -24.20
N LEU A 300 -2.27 4.97 -24.04
CA LEU A 300 -0.96 5.61 -23.94
C LEU A 300 -0.43 6.15 -25.29
N LYS A 301 -1.34 6.58 -26.17
CA LYS A 301 -1.12 7.27 -27.45
C LYS A 301 -2.23 8.32 -27.65
N PRO A 302 -1.97 9.40 -28.38
CA PRO A 302 -2.96 10.44 -28.66
C PRO A 302 -3.94 10.01 -29.78
N MET A 303 -4.67 8.92 -29.55
CA MET A 303 -5.64 8.35 -30.49
C MET A 303 -6.99 8.23 -29.80
N ALA A 304 -7.97 9.02 -30.25
CA ALA A 304 -9.31 8.96 -29.72
C ALA A 304 -10.03 7.66 -30.12
N ASN A 305 -10.81 7.13 -29.18
CA ASN A 305 -11.64 5.94 -29.35
C ASN A 305 -10.89 4.71 -29.92
N PRO A 306 -9.80 4.23 -29.29
CA PRO A 306 -9.08 3.07 -29.76
C PRO A 306 -9.93 1.80 -29.60
N ALA A 307 -9.81 0.89 -30.57
CA ALA A 307 -10.60 -0.34 -30.62
C ALA A 307 -10.48 -1.23 -29.37
N ALA A 308 -9.41 -1.08 -28.59
CA ALA A 308 -9.22 -1.78 -27.33
C ALA A 308 -10.36 -1.55 -26.32
N PHE A 309 -11.08 -0.42 -26.38
CA PHE A 309 -12.21 -0.14 -25.51
C PHE A 309 -13.58 -0.26 -26.20
N ASP A 310 -13.64 -0.86 -27.40
CA ASP A 310 -14.90 -1.15 -28.13
C ASP A 310 -16.00 -1.77 -27.24
N PRO A 311 -15.70 -2.72 -26.33
CA PRO A 311 -16.73 -3.30 -25.46
C PRO A 311 -17.50 -2.30 -24.59
N PHE A 312 -16.94 -1.12 -24.31
CA PHE A 312 -17.53 -0.13 -23.41
C PHE A 312 -18.32 0.97 -24.12
N TYR A 313 -18.11 1.19 -25.43
CA TYR A 313 -18.69 2.33 -26.15
C TYR A 313 -20.20 2.26 -26.34
N GLY A 314 -20.79 1.06 -26.28
CA GLY A 314 -22.24 0.88 -26.39
C GLY A 314 -23.01 1.10 -25.10
N ILE A 315 -22.33 1.28 -23.96
CA ILE A 315 -22.97 1.39 -22.64
C ILE A 315 -23.31 2.88 -22.39
N PRO A 316 -24.57 3.24 -22.06
CA PRO A 316 -24.95 4.62 -21.78
C PRO A 316 -24.17 5.23 -20.61
N THR A 317 -23.49 6.36 -20.84
CA THR A 317 -22.76 7.10 -19.80
C THR A 317 -23.57 8.29 -19.29
N LEU A 318 -23.46 8.56 -17.99
CA LEU A 318 -23.90 9.81 -17.36
C LEU A 318 -22.95 10.97 -17.69
N GLU A 319 -21.65 10.68 -17.72
CA GLU A 319 -20.59 11.63 -18.02
C GLU A 319 -19.42 10.92 -18.72
N ASP A 320 -18.71 11.66 -19.58
CA ASP A 320 -17.54 11.19 -20.31
C ASP A 320 -16.52 12.32 -20.45
N THR A 321 -15.41 12.22 -19.72
CA THR A 321 -14.32 13.20 -19.77
C THR A 321 -13.22 12.83 -20.76
N THR A 322 -13.38 11.75 -21.55
CA THR A 322 -12.28 11.23 -22.38
C THR A 322 -11.83 12.22 -23.46
N VAL A 323 -10.58 12.65 -23.36
CA VAL A 323 -9.96 13.61 -24.28
C VAL A 323 -8.52 13.25 -24.57
N ILE A 324 -7.95 13.83 -25.63
CA ILE A 324 -6.49 13.82 -25.82
C ILE A 324 -5.90 14.92 -24.93
N GLN A 325 -5.02 14.54 -24.02
CA GLN A 325 -4.40 15.43 -23.02
C GLN A 325 -3.00 14.95 -22.65
N SER A 326 -2.25 15.74 -21.88
CA SER A 326 -0.96 15.27 -21.36
C SER A 326 -1.17 14.14 -20.34
N PHE A 327 -0.18 13.25 -20.18
CA PHE A 327 -0.27 12.22 -19.15
C PHE A 327 -0.45 12.81 -17.74
N VAL A 328 0.19 13.95 -17.44
CA VAL A 328 0.08 14.61 -16.13
C VAL A 328 -1.33 15.14 -15.88
N ASP A 329 -1.96 15.74 -16.89
CA ASP A 329 -3.35 16.22 -16.77
C ASP A 329 -4.30 15.05 -16.52
N PHE A 330 -4.16 13.96 -17.28
CA PHE A 330 -4.94 12.73 -17.07
C PHE A 330 -4.76 12.18 -15.64
N MET A 331 -3.53 12.12 -15.13
CA MET A 331 -3.26 11.68 -13.77
C MET A 331 -3.89 12.59 -12.69
N SER A 332 -4.20 13.84 -13.04
CA SER A 332 -4.80 14.82 -12.13
C SER A 332 -6.33 14.77 -12.08
N GLU A 333 -6.98 13.96 -12.93
CA GLU A 333 -8.45 13.81 -12.94
C GLU A 333 -9.00 12.98 -11.79
N ALA A 334 -8.17 12.16 -11.13
CA ALA A 334 -8.62 11.31 -10.05
C ALA A 334 -9.06 12.14 -8.83
N VAL A 335 -10.35 12.09 -8.49
CA VAL A 335 -10.91 12.74 -7.30
C VAL A 335 -11.24 11.70 -6.25
N MET A 336 -10.63 11.83 -5.08
CA MET A 336 -10.98 11.02 -3.90
C MET A 336 -12.08 11.74 -3.10
N PRO A 337 -13.10 11.03 -2.60
CA PRO A 337 -14.09 11.65 -1.74
C PRO A 337 -13.45 12.06 -0.41
N ASP A 338 -13.87 13.21 0.12
CA ASP A 338 -13.39 13.77 1.40
C ASP A 338 -14.00 12.98 2.57
N ILE A 339 -13.46 11.78 2.79
CA ILE A 339 -13.86 10.86 3.86
C ILE A 339 -12.65 10.63 4.76
N PRO A 340 -12.77 10.85 6.09
CA PRO A 340 -11.63 10.88 6.98
C PRO A 340 -11.03 9.51 7.30
N ARG A 341 -11.83 8.44 7.24
CA ARG A 341 -11.43 7.10 7.67
C ARG A 341 -11.64 6.14 6.52
N TRP A 342 -10.67 5.24 6.34
CA TRP A 342 -10.64 4.23 5.30
C TRP A 342 -10.08 2.93 5.84
N ASP A 343 -10.45 1.84 5.19
CA ASP A 343 -9.84 0.52 5.27
C ASP A 343 -10.04 -0.18 3.93
N TRP A 344 -9.17 -1.14 3.63
CA TRP A 344 -9.12 -1.85 2.36
C TRP A 344 -9.15 -3.34 2.60
N HIS A 345 -9.75 -4.11 1.68
CA HIS A 345 -9.58 -5.56 1.64
C HIS A 345 -9.37 -6.02 0.21
N ALA A 346 -8.26 -6.73 -0.04
CA ALA A 346 -7.90 -7.18 -1.37
C ALA A 346 -8.14 -8.69 -1.58
N THR A 347 -8.43 -9.09 -2.82
CA THR A 347 -8.46 -10.49 -3.29
C THR A 347 -8.12 -10.56 -4.78
N SER A 348 -7.75 -11.75 -5.26
CA SER A 348 -7.46 -11.98 -6.67
C SER A 348 -8.21 -13.18 -7.26
N PHE A 349 -8.53 -13.13 -8.55
CA PHE A 349 -9.17 -14.23 -9.27
C PHE A 349 -8.94 -14.12 -10.79
N LYS A 350 -9.14 -15.22 -11.51
CA LYS A 350 -9.17 -15.27 -12.97
C LYS A 350 -10.52 -14.77 -13.51
N PRO A 351 -10.53 -13.91 -14.54
CA PRO A 351 -11.75 -13.32 -15.05
C PRO A 351 -12.63 -14.35 -15.77
N THR A 352 -13.91 -14.42 -15.43
CA THR A 352 -14.93 -15.10 -16.23
C THR A 352 -16.24 -14.33 -16.18
N ALA A 353 -17.05 -14.42 -17.24
CA ALA A 353 -18.33 -13.73 -17.32
C ALA A 353 -19.27 -14.14 -16.15
N SER A 354 -19.31 -15.42 -15.80
CA SER A 354 -20.15 -15.90 -14.71
C SER A 354 -19.67 -15.39 -13.34
N LEU A 355 -18.36 -15.38 -13.09
CA LEU A 355 -17.84 -14.87 -11.81
C LEU A 355 -18.07 -13.37 -11.66
N TYR A 356 -17.86 -12.59 -12.72
CA TYR A 356 -18.18 -11.15 -12.67
C TYR A 356 -19.65 -10.88 -12.41
N SER A 357 -20.55 -11.63 -13.03
CA SER A 357 -21.99 -11.52 -12.75
C SER A 357 -22.28 -11.83 -11.28
N GLN A 358 -21.70 -12.89 -10.72
CA GLN A 358 -21.86 -13.22 -9.30
C GLN A 358 -21.29 -12.14 -8.39
N ILE A 359 -20.15 -11.54 -8.74
CA ILE A 359 -19.57 -10.43 -7.98
C ILE A 359 -20.48 -9.21 -8.03
N ALA A 360 -21.03 -8.85 -9.18
CA ALA A 360 -22.02 -7.76 -9.29
C ALA A 360 -23.19 -7.97 -8.33
N ASP A 361 -23.74 -9.19 -8.30
CA ASP A 361 -24.83 -9.54 -7.39
C ASP A 361 -24.40 -9.44 -5.92
N ILE A 362 -23.22 -9.96 -5.57
CA ILE A 362 -22.67 -9.91 -4.21
C ILE A 362 -22.52 -8.46 -3.74
N VAL A 363 -21.88 -7.61 -4.54
CA VAL A 363 -21.55 -6.24 -4.11
C VAL A 363 -22.73 -5.28 -4.13
N THR A 364 -23.89 -5.71 -4.64
CA THR A 364 -25.12 -4.92 -4.68
C THR A 364 -26.22 -5.46 -3.77
N THR A 365 -26.26 -6.77 -3.52
CA THR A 365 -27.39 -7.42 -2.81
C THR A 365 -27.02 -8.17 -1.54
N ALA A 366 -25.72 -8.39 -1.26
CA ALA A 366 -25.32 -9.13 -0.08
C ALA A 366 -25.78 -8.43 1.22
N PRO A 367 -26.10 -9.16 2.29
CA PRO A 367 -26.53 -8.58 3.57
C PRO A 367 -25.55 -7.52 4.10
N GLU A 368 -24.25 -7.73 3.91
CA GLU A 368 -23.20 -6.78 4.30
C GLU A 368 -23.41 -5.40 3.69
N ILE A 369 -23.91 -5.30 2.45
CA ILE A 369 -24.17 -4.03 1.78
C ILE A 369 -25.24 -3.23 2.51
N ASN A 370 -26.34 -3.88 2.87
CA ASN A 370 -27.43 -3.24 3.64
C ASN A 370 -26.94 -2.78 5.03
N GLU A 371 -26.06 -3.57 5.66
CA GLU A 371 -25.47 -3.19 6.94
C GLU A 371 -24.47 -2.04 6.80
N LEU A 372 -23.68 -1.98 5.72
CA LEU A 372 -22.77 -0.87 5.45
C LEU A 372 -23.54 0.43 5.19
N ILE A 373 -24.67 0.40 4.46
CA ILE A 373 -25.55 1.58 4.30
C ILE A 373 -26.03 2.11 5.67
N SER A 374 -26.17 1.24 6.67
CA SER A 374 -26.55 1.65 8.04
C SER A 374 -25.40 2.26 8.85
N VAL A 375 -24.15 2.08 8.44
CA VAL A 375 -22.99 2.75 9.04
C VAL A 375 -23.00 4.20 8.56
N ASN A 376 -22.94 5.15 9.50
CA ASN A 376 -23.07 6.57 9.18
C ASN A 376 -22.06 6.96 8.10
N THR A 377 -22.59 7.41 6.95
CA THR A 377 -21.83 7.89 5.78
C THR A 377 -20.82 6.91 5.19
N ALA A 378 -21.01 5.61 5.42
CA ALA A 378 -20.13 4.61 4.87
C ALA A 378 -20.20 4.52 3.33
N THR A 379 -19.05 4.64 2.68
CA THR A 379 -18.91 4.58 1.22
C THR A 379 -18.05 3.38 0.87
N LEU A 380 -18.69 2.32 0.35
CA LEU A 380 -18.00 1.17 -0.22
C LEU A 380 -17.74 1.42 -1.71
N VAL A 381 -16.49 1.30 -2.13
CA VAL A 381 -16.06 1.31 -3.52
C VAL A 381 -15.41 -0.04 -3.82
N VAL A 382 -15.86 -0.68 -4.90
CA VAL A 382 -15.31 -1.94 -5.40
C VAL A 382 -14.36 -1.60 -6.55
N GLY A 383 -13.06 -1.61 -6.28
CA GLY A 383 -12.02 -1.41 -7.27
C GLY A 383 -11.67 -2.71 -7.98
N ILE A 384 -11.83 -2.76 -9.30
CA ILE A 384 -11.58 -3.94 -10.13
C ILE A 384 -10.50 -3.60 -11.15
N GLN A 385 -9.37 -4.30 -11.06
CA GLN A 385 -8.13 -3.95 -11.73
C GLN A 385 -7.69 -5.13 -12.63
N PRO A 386 -7.84 -5.00 -13.96
CA PRO A 386 -7.37 -6.00 -14.91
C PRO A 386 -5.86 -6.15 -14.89
N ILE A 387 -5.39 -7.37 -14.71
CA ILE A 387 -3.97 -7.73 -14.79
C ILE A 387 -3.81 -8.71 -15.94
N SER A 388 -3.03 -8.31 -16.94
CA SER A 388 -2.82 -9.12 -18.13
C SER A 388 -1.59 -10.02 -17.98
N THR A 389 -1.50 -11.04 -18.83
CA THR A 389 -0.27 -11.77 -19.07
C THR A 389 0.89 -10.88 -19.53
N SER A 390 0.63 -9.84 -20.33
CA SER A 390 1.67 -8.95 -20.86
C SER A 390 2.33 -8.10 -19.77
N LEU A 391 1.56 -7.64 -18.78
CA LEU A 391 2.07 -6.93 -17.61
C LEU A 391 3.08 -7.81 -16.86
N ILE A 392 2.70 -9.05 -16.56
CA ILE A 392 3.54 -9.98 -15.79
C ILE A 392 4.77 -10.37 -16.61
N ALA A 393 4.61 -10.61 -17.91
CA ALA A 393 5.72 -10.88 -18.83
C ALA A 393 6.70 -9.70 -18.93
N ALA A 394 6.21 -8.46 -18.97
CA ALA A 394 7.04 -7.26 -18.96
C ALA A 394 7.83 -7.15 -17.65
N GLY A 395 7.21 -7.47 -16.51
CA GLY A 395 7.88 -7.57 -15.22
C GLY A 395 9.02 -8.60 -15.25
N HIS A 396 8.74 -9.84 -15.67
CA HIS A 396 9.75 -10.90 -15.80
C HIS A 396 10.90 -10.51 -16.75
N ALA A 397 10.61 -9.80 -17.84
CA ALA A 397 11.62 -9.33 -18.78
C ALA A 397 12.52 -8.24 -18.17
N ALA A 398 12.00 -7.42 -17.25
CA ALA A 398 12.75 -6.41 -16.51
C ALA A 398 13.61 -7.00 -15.38
N GLY A 399 13.34 -8.25 -14.97
CA GLY A 399 14.04 -9.01 -13.95
C GLY A 399 13.07 -9.80 -13.06
N SER A 400 13.59 -10.51 -12.06
CA SER A 400 12.73 -11.16 -11.06
C SER A 400 12.34 -10.18 -9.93
N ASN A 401 11.14 -10.35 -9.38
CA ASN A 401 10.65 -9.71 -8.15
C ASN A 401 10.14 -10.79 -7.17
N ALA A 402 9.71 -10.39 -5.97
CA ALA A 402 9.37 -11.32 -4.88
C ALA A 402 7.93 -11.86 -4.91
N LEU A 403 7.13 -11.47 -5.90
CA LEU A 403 5.67 -11.58 -5.83
C LEU A 403 5.11 -12.96 -6.18
N GLY A 404 5.91 -13.85 -6.79
CA GLY A 404 5.49 -15.20 -7.16
C GLY A 404 4.37 -15.26 -8.21
N LEU A 405 4.18 -14.20 -9.01
CA LEU A 405 3.05 -14.08 -9.93
C LEU A 405 3.17 -15.02 -11.14
N GLU A 406 2.10 -15.78 -11.40
CA GLU A 406 1.96 -16.54 -12.64
C GLU A 406 1.52 -15.62 -13.79
N ALA A 407 2.09 -15.82 -14.98
CA ALA A 407 1.69 -15.07 -16.18
C ALA A 407 0.34 -15.57 -16.73
N VAL A 408 -0.73 -15.24 -16.02
CA VAL A 408 -2.13 -15.52 -16.38
C VAL A 408 -2.95 -14.23 -16.34
N ASN A 409 -4.00 -14.13 -17.17
CA ASN A 409 -4.96 -13.06 -17.01
C ASN A 409 -5.66 -13.23 -15.67
N GLN A 410 -5.63 -12.18 -14.87
CA GLN A 410 -6.22 -12.15 -13.54
C GLN A 410 -6.82 -10.76 -13.26
N THR A 411 -7.54 -10.67 -12.17
CA THR A 411 -8.09 -9.43 -11.64
C THR A 411 -7.67 -9.30 -10.21
N TRP A 412 -7.11 -8.15 -9.87
CA TRP A 412 -6.92 -7.73 -8.49
C TRP A 412 -8.12 -6.87 -8.12
N LEU A 413 -8.84 -7.30 -7.08
CA LEU A 413 -10.02 -6.61 -6.57
C LEU A 413 -9.69 -6.05 -5.19
N VAL A 414 -10.07 -4.80 -4.97
CA VAL A 414 -10.03 -4.14 -3.67
C VAL A 414 -11.44 -3.69 -3.28
N LEU A 415 -11.78 -3.87 -2.02
CA LEU A 415 -12.94 -3.26 -1.38
C LEU A 415 -12.44 -2.10 -0.53
N ASP A 416 -12.67 -0.88 -1.00
CA ASP A 416 -12.36 0.34 -0.27
C ASP A 416 -13.59 0.77 0.51
N ILE A 417 -13.48 0.83 1.83
CA ILE A 417 -14.57 1.30 2.69
C ILE A 417 -14.16 2.58 3.39
N GLY A 418 -14.91 3.66 3.18
CA GLY A 418 -14.73 4.93 3.87
C GLY A 418 -15.84 5.20 4.89
N TRP A 419 -15.57 5.83 6.03
CA TRP A 419 -16.57 6.23 7.04
C TRP A 419 -16.14 7.45 7.88
N GLU A 420 -17.04 8.01 8.67
CA GLU A 420 -16.77 9.23 9.46
C GLU A 420 -16.19 8.97 10.86
N LYS A 421 -16.81 8.08 11.64
CA LYS A 421 -16.61 8.01 13.10
C LYS A 421 -15.76 6.84 13.52
N SER A 422 -14.78 7.08 14.40
CA SER A 422 -13.92 6.02 14.96
C SER A 422 -14.68 4.93 15.73
N THR A 423 -15.89 5.22 16.22
CA THR A 423 -16.76 4.22 16.86
C THR A 423 -17.21 3.11 15.92
N ASP A 424 -17.13 3.34 14.60
CA ASP A 424 -17.55 2.37 13.57
C ASP A 424 -16.39 1.54 13.01
N ASP A 425 -15.13 1.80 13.40
CA ASP A 425 -13.93 1.15 12.83
C ASP A 425 -14.03 -0.38 12.79
N THR A 426 -14.38 -1.00 13.92
CA THR A 426 -14.51 -2.46 14.02
C THR A 426 -15.67 -2.98 13.17
N LYS A 427 -16.78 -2.23 13.08
CA LYS A 427 -17.95 -2.64 12.31
C LYS A 427 -17.65 -2.56 10.81
N ALA A 428 -17.11 -1.45 10.33
CA ALA A 428 -16.74 -1.23 8.94
C ALA A 428 -15.71 -2.27 8.45
N HIS A 429 -14.68 -2.50 9.24
CA HIS A 429 -13.65 -3.51 8.97
C HIS A 429 -14.26 -4.93 8.87
N ASN A 430 -15.05 -5.35 9.85
CA ASN A 430 -15.62 -6.71 9.86
C ASN A 430 -16.62 -6.95 8.73
N LEU A 431 -17.46 -5.97 8.40
CA LEU A 431 -18.42 -6.08 7.30
C LEU A 431 -17.70 -6.21 5.96
N THR A 432 -16.66 -5.39 5.75
CA THR A 432 -15.86 -5.41 4.51
C THR A 432 -15.07 -6.71 4.38
N ARG A 433 -14.50 -7.23 5.48
CA ARG A 433 -13.88 -8.56 5.52
C ARG A 433 -14.88 -9.65 5.15
N SER A 434 -16.08 -9.63 5.72
CA SER A 434 -17.12 -10.63 5.44
C SER A 434 -17.52 -10.60 3.96
N LEU A 435 -17.69 -9.41 3.39
CA LEU A 435 -17.98 -9.23 1.97
C LEU A 435 -16.83 -9.75 1.09
N LYS A 436 -15.57 -9.43 1.43
CA LYS A 436 -14.38 -9.98 0.75
C LYS A 436 -14.38 -11.50 0.77
N ASN A 437 -14.61 -12.11 1.92
CA ASN A 437 -14.65 -13.57 2.07
C ASN A 437 -15.77 -14.20 1.24
N ARG A 438 -16.89 -13.50 1.02
CA ARG A 438 -17.98 -13.95 0.14
C ARG A 438 -17.55 -13.95 -1.33
N ILE A 439 -16.81 -12.93 -1.78
CA ILE A 439 -16.22 -12.86 -3.12
C ILE A 439 -15.17 -13.96 -3.31
N GLU A 440 -14.27 -14.13 -2.33
CA GLU A 440 -13.27 -15.21 -2.34
C GLU A 440 -13.94 -16.58 -2.46
N LYS A 441 -14.96 -16.85 -1.64
CA LYS A 441 -15.72 -18.09 -1.71
C LYS A 441 -16.32 -18.32 -3.10
N ALA A 442 -16.94 -17.30 -3.70
CA ALA A 442 -17.50 -17.41 -5.06
C ALA A 442 -16.41 -17.74 -6.10
N SER A 443 -15.23 -17.12 -5.98
CA SER A 443 -14.10 -17.40 -6.87
C SER A 443 -13.52 -18.81 -6.68
N VAL A 444 -13.46 -19.31 -5.45
CA VAL A 444 -13.03 -20.69 -5.14
C VAL A 444 -14.03 -21.71 -5.69
N ASP A 445 -15.32 -21.50 -5.43
CA ASP A 445 -16.40 -22.38 -5.91
C ASP A 445 -16.44 -22.42 -7.45
N ALA A 446 -16.04 -21.32 -8.12
CA ALA A 446 -15.91 -21.24 -9.58
C ALA A 446 -14.58 -21.80 -10.14
N GLY A 447 -13.64 -22.22 -9.27
CA GLY A 447 -12.31 -22.67 -9.67
C GLY A 447 -11.44 -21.58 -10.29
N GLN A 448 -11.70 -20.30 -9.96
CA GLN A 448 -11.02 -19.13 -10.51
C GLN A 448 -10.19 -18.37 -9.47
N TYR A 449 -10.21 -18.75 -8.20
CA TYR A 449 -9.42 -18.10 -7.17
C TYR A 449 -7.93 -18.08 -7.53
N VAL A 450 -7.28 -16.94 -7.28
CA VAL A 450 -5.83 -16.81 -7.38
C VAL A 450 -5.32 -16.51 -5.98
N GLU A 451 -4.42 -17.36 -5.50
CA GLU A 451 -3.79 -17.24 -4.17
C GLU A 451 -2.72 -16.12 -4.20
N TYR A 452 -3.18 -14.88 -4.38
CA TYR A 452 -2.35 -13.68 -4.39
C TYR A 452 -3.13 -12.50 -3.81
N ILE A 453 -2.47 -11.71 -2.96
CA ILE A 453 -3.04 -10.47 -2.40
C ILE A 453 -2.11 -9.33 -2.79
N PHE A 454 -2.66 -8.32 -3.48
CA PHE A 454 -1.90 -7.15 -3.87
C PHE A 454 -1.63 -6.26 -2.65
N MET A 455 -0.36 -6.20 -2.23
CA MET A 455 0.06 -5.58 -0.98
C MET A 455 -0.38 -4.13 -0.81
N ASN A 456 -0.33 -3.35 -1.90
CA ASN A 456 -0.63 -1.92 -1.83
C ASN A 456 -2.11 -1.62 -1.55
N ASP A 457 -3.00 -2.61 -1.68
CA ASP A 457 -4.45 -2.49 -1.47
C ASP A 457 -4.95 -3.41 -0.32
N ALA A 458 -4.04 -4.03 0.42
CA ALA A 458 -4.40 -5.03 1.42
C ALA A 458 -4.71 -4.41 2.79
N SER A 459 -5.64 -5.02 3.54
CA SER A 459 -5.85 -4.69 4.96
C SER A 459 -4.67 -5.15 5.81
N TRP A 460 -4.51 -4.52 6.97
CA TRP A 460 -3.43 -4.76 7.93
C TRP A 460 -3.36 -6.19 8.50
N ASP A 461 -4.44 -6.97 8.40
CA ASP A 461 -4.51 -8.36 8.89
C ASP A 461 -4.64 -9.40 7.77
N GLN A 462 -4.41 -8.99 6.53
CA GLN A 462 -4.23 -9.95 5.45
C GLN A 462 -2.80 -10.46 5.46
N GLU A 463 -2.64 -11.77 5.37
CA GLU A 463 -1.34 -12.46 5.31
C GLU A 463 -0.71 -12.32 3.91
N VAL A 464 -0.43 -11.08 3.49
CA VAL A 464 -0.04 -10.74 2.11
C VAL A 464 1.15 -11.54 1.61
N ILE A 465 2.27 -11.51 2.35
CA ILE A 465 3.52 -12.12 1.89
C ILE A 465 3.42 -13.65 1.86
N ALA A 466 2.56 -14.25 2.69
CA ALA A 466 2.33 -15.69 2.67
C ALA A 466 1.76 -16.17 1.32
N HIS A 467 1.11 -15.28 0.55
CA HIS A 467 0.55 -15.57 -0.76
C HIS A 467 1.56 -15.35 -1.93
N TYR A 468 2.85 -15.18 -1.65
CA TYR A 468 3.89 -15.08 -2.70
C TYR A 468 4.46 -16.45 -3.11
N GLY A 469 3.98 -17.52 -2.50
CA GLY A 469 4.47 -18.89 -2.68
C GLY A 469 5.69 -19.21 -1.82
N ASP A 470 5.80 -20.48 -1.41
CA ASP A 470 6.79 -20.96 -0.44
C ASP A 470 8.24 -20.59 -0.82
N GLU A 471 8.62 -20.75 -2.09
CA GLU A 471 9.97 -20.42 -2.57
C GLU A 471 10.31 -18.93 -2.38
N SER A 472 9.37 -18.04 -2.73
CA SER A 472 9.55 -16.60 -2.56
C SER A 472 9.62 -16.23 -1.08
N VAL A 473 8.76 -16.81 -0.25
CA VAL A 473 8.72 -16.54 1.20
C VAL A 473 10.00 -17.00 1.88
N ASP A 474 10.48 -18.21 1.58
CA ASP A 474 11.72 -18.73 2.14
C ASP A 474 12.93 -17.91 1.70
N ARG A 475 12.95 -17.48 0.43
CA ARG A 475 14.00 -16.58 -0.06
C ARG A 475 13.95 -15.20 0.59
N LEU A 476 12.77 -14.62 0.81
CA LEU A 476 12.62 -13.35 1.55
C LEU A 476 13.15 -13.48 2.99
N LYS A 477 12.84 -14.58 3.68
CA LYS A 477 13.38 -14.86 5.02
C LYS A 477 14.90 -15.03 5.00
N ALA A 478 15.46 -15.72 4.02
CA ALA A 478 16.92 -15.85 3.88
C ALA A 478 17.61 -14.49 3.65
N VAL A 479 17.00 -13.59 2.87
CA VAL A 479 17.50 -12.21 2.68
C VAL A 479 17.39 -11.42 3.98
N ARG A 480 16.27 -11.52 4.70
CA ARG A 480 16.14 -10.91 6.04
C ARG A 480 17.26 -11.40 6.96
N ASP A 481 17.50 -12.70 7.05
CA ASP A 481 18.52 -13.26 7.95
C ASP A 481 19.94 -12.79 7.59
N LYS A 482 20.19 -12.48 6.31
CA LYS A 482 21.46 -11.92 5.83
C LYS A 482 21.63 -10.44 6.16
N TYR A 483 20.60 -9.61 5.98
CA TYR A 483 20.69 -8.14 6.06
C TYR A 483 20.16 -7.54 7.38
N ASP A 484 19.34 -8.30 8.11
CA ASP A 484 18.74 -7.96 9.39
C ASP A 484 18.69 -9.20 10.31
N SER A 485 19.86 -9.82 10.54
CA SER A 485 20.01 -11.06 11.32
C SER A 485 19.53 -10.97 12.78
N THR A 486 19.30 -9.76 13.29
CA THR A 486 18.77 -9.51 14.63
C THR A 486 17.31 -9.06 14.62
N GLU A 487 16.68 -9.13 13.44
CA GLU A 487 15.26 -8.87 13.21
C GLU A 487 14.82 -7.49 13.71
N ILE A 488 15.65 -6.45 13.53
CA ILE A 488 15.34 -5.08 13.94
C ILE A 488 14.07 -4.58 13.24
N PHE A 489 13.93 -4.82 11.94
CA PHE A 489 12.75 -4.40 11.18
C PHE A 489 11.52 -5.29 11.42
N GLN A 490 11.68 -6.45 12.07
CA GLN A 490 10.54 -7.26 12.54
C GLN A 490 10.12 -6.87 13.95
N ARG A 491 11.08 -6.63 14.86
CA ARG A 491 10.83 -6.40 16.29
C ARG A 491 10.58 -4.95 16.64
N LEU A 492 11.37 -4.03 16.08
CA LEU A 492 11.33 -2.60 16.43
C LEU A 492 10.41 -1.81 15.49
N VAL A 493 10.18 -2.30 14.26
CA VAL A 493 9.21 -1.70 13.32
C VAL A 493 7.95 -2.54 13.29
N LYS A 494 6.89 -2.08 13.96
CA LYS A 494 5.65 -2.85 14.13
C LYS A 494 4.74 -2.85 12.89
N GLY A 495 4.77 -1.78 12.09
CA GLY A 495 3.91 -1.59 10.93
C GLY A 495 4.40 -2.25 9.65
N GLY A 496 3.47 -2.50 8.72
CA GLY A 496 3.72 -3.16 7.44
C GLY A 496 3.59 -4.68 7.52
N PHE A 497 3.54 -5.35 6.36
CA PHE A 497 3.44 -6.81 6.27
C PHE A 497 4.80 -7.45 6.59
N LYS A 498 4.84 -8.27 7.65
CA LYS A 498 6.09 -8.84 8.19
C LYS A 498 6.35 -10.26 7.69
N LEU A 499 7.61 -10.69 7.81
CA LEU A 499 8.07 -12.00 7.30
C LEU A 499 7.95 -13.14 8.32
N GLY A 500 7.50 -12.85 9.54
CA GLY A 500 7.35 -13.83 10.62
C GLY A 500 8.45 -13.72 11.67
#